data_AF-A0A1S3IQX5-F1
#
_entry.id   AF-A0A1S3IQX5-F1
#
_cell.length_a   1.000
_cell.length_b   1.000
_cell.length_c   1.000
_cell.angle_alpha   90.00
_cell.angle_beta   90.00
_cell.angle_gamma   90.00
#
_symmetry.space_group_name_H-M   'P 1'
#
loop_
_entity.id
_entity.type
_entity.pdbx_description
1 polymer ?
#
loop_
_entity_poly.entity_id
_entity_poly.type
_entity_poly.pdbx_seq_one_letter_code
_entity_poly.pdbx_strand_id
1 'polypeptide(L)'
;MEDAMMQMMQVVFAKETMYPPLKGVLEKFSAWYEEHKNTLEQSECERHEKQIKLIGDTCRLYEEETPEDTVEVKKQRLAKIMAVSQEIGALGDLPPEVKKDMPQPKFQAGDMAGCMVM
;
A
#
# COMPACT_ATOMS: atom_id res chain seq x y z
N MET A 1 -10.09 -22.75 8.73
CA MET A 1 -10.80 -21.46 8.52
C MET A 1 -9.85 -20.35 8.08
N GLU A 2 -8.52 -20.50 8.24
CA GLU A 2 -7.49 -19.53 7.81
C GLU A 2 -7.43 -19.29 6.28
N ASP A 3 -7.71 -20.30 5.44
CA ASP A 3 -7.66 -20.12 3.98
C ASP A 3 -8.72 -19.16 3.43
N ALA A 4 -9.90 -19.09 4.04
CA ALA A 4 -10.99 -18.22 3.58
C ALA A 4 -10.67 -16.73 3.80
N MET A 5 -10.02 -16.40 4.93
CA MET A 5 -9.59 -15.04 5.24
C MET A 5 -8.48 -14.60 4.27
N MET A 6 -7.53 -15.49 3.98
CA MET A 6 -6.47 -15.22 3.02
C MET A 6 -7.01 -15.03 1.60
N GLN A 7 -8.03 -15.79 1.21
CA GLN A 7 -8.69 -15.64 -0.09
C GLN A 7 -9.45 -14.31 -0.21
N MET A 8 -10.14 -13.88 0.85
CA MET A 8 -10.75 -12.54 0.91
C MET A 8 -9.69 -11.43 0.84
N MET A 9 -8.58 -11.56 1.57
CA MET A 9 -7.49 -10.57 1.52
C MET A 9 -6.86 -10.48 0.12
N GLN A 10 -6.72 -11.59 -0.61
CA GLN A 10 -6.23 -11.56 -1.99
C GLN A 10 -7.15 -10.76 -2.92
N VAL A 11 -8.47 -10.80 -2.72
CA VAL A 11 -9.41 -9.98 -3.50
C VAL A 11 -9.30 -8.51 -3.12
N VAL A 12 -9.18 -8.19 -1.83
CA VAL A 12 -9.06 -6.79 -1.34
C VAL A 12 -7.75 -6.14 -1.81
N PHE A 13 -6.65 -6.89 -1.75
CA PHE A 13 -5.33 -6.42 -2.16
C PHE A 13 -5.03 -6.74 -3.63
N ALA A 14 -6.02 -7.12 -4.44
CA ALA A 14 -5.81 -7.45 -5.84
C ALA A 14 -5.17 -6.26 -6.59
N LYS A 15 -4.23 -6.58 -7.47
CA LYS A 15 -3.56 -5.60 -8.34
C LYS A 15 -4.55 -4.64 -8.98
N GLU A 16 -5.63 -5.16 -9.56
CA GLU A 16 -6.64 -4.37 -10.27
C GLU A 16 -7.32 -3.30 -9.38
N THR A 17 -7.37 -3.53 -8.06
CA THR A 17 -7.99 -2.59 -7.11
C THR A 17 -6.97 -1.65 -6.47
N MET A 18 -5.79 -2.16 -6.10
CA MET A 18 -4.80 -1.40 -5.33
C MET A 18 -3.77 -0.68 -6.20
N TYR A 19 -3.34 -1.26 -7.32
CA TYR A 19 -2.25 -0.72 -8.12
C TYR A 19 -2.56 0.65 -8.76
N PRO A 20 -3.71 0.85 -9.45
CA PRO A 20 -4.00 2.15 -10.07
C PRO A 20 -4.00 3.35 -9.10
N PRO A 21 -4.71 3.31 -7.94
CA PRO A 21 -4.66 4.42 -6.99
C PRO A 21 -3.29 4.56 -6.33
N LEU A 22 -2.59 3.46 -6.02
CA LEU A 22 -1.25 3.51 -5.41
C LEU A 22 -0.23 4.19 -6.34
N LYS A 23 -0.30 3.93 -7.65
CA LYS A 23 0.54 4.60 -8.64
C LYS A 23 0.26 6.10 -8.70
N GLY A 24 -1.02 6.50 -8.68
CA GLY A 24 -1.40 7.91 -8.61
C GLY A 24 -0.90 8.61 -7.34
N VAL A 25 -0.90 7.90 -6.20
CA VAL A 25 -0.32 8.40 -4.95
C VAL A 25 1.18 8.59 -5.08
N LEU A 26 1.89 7.63 -5.66
CA LEU A 26 3.34 7.70 -5.85
C LEU A 26 3.73 8.92 -6.70
N GLU A 27 3.02 9.16 -7.80
CA GLU A 27 3.24 10.32 -8.67
C GLU A 27 2.99 11.64 -7.93
N LYS A 28 1.86 11.74 -7.22
CA LYS A 28 1.52 12.93 -6.42
C LYS A 28 2.51 13.19 -5.29
N PHE A 29 2.93 12.15 -4.59
CA PHE A 29 3.87 12.27 -3.48
C PHE A 29 5.26 12.68 -3.99
N SER A 30 5.71 12.09 -5.10
CA SER A 30 6.97 12.48 -5.72
C SER A 30 6.95 13.95 -6.18
N ALA A 31 5.86 14.41 -6.79
CA ALA A 31 5.69 15.81 -7.18
C ALA A 31 5.67 16.75 -5.97
N TRP A 32 4.89 16.42 -4.94
CA TRP A 32 4.84 17.18 -3.69
C TRP A 32 6.21 17.27 -3.02
N TYR A 33 6.95 16.16 -2.99
CA TYR A 33 8.29 16.11 -2.40
C TYR A 33 9.27 17.02 -3.15
N GLU A 34 9.27 17.01 -4.48
CA GLU A 34 10.14 17.89 -5.27
C GLU A 34 9.87 19.39 -5.02
N GLU A 35 8.61 19.75 -4.79
CA GLU A 35 8.20 21.13 -4.47
C GLU A 35 8.60 21.54 -3.04
N HIS A 36 8.54 20.63 -2.07
CA HIS A 36 8.69 20.93 -0.64
C HIS A 36 10.05 20.54 -0.04
N LYS A 37 10.86 19.71 -0.71
CA LYS A 37 12.15 19.19 -0.17
C LYS A 37 13.14 20.27 0.23
N ASN A 38 13.05 21.48 -0.34
CA ASN A 38 13.93 22.59 0.00
C ASN A 38 13.49 23.34 1.27
N THR A 39 12.25 23.14 1.71
CA THR A 39 11.69 23.76 2.93
C THR A 39 11.60 22.80 4.11
N LEU A 40 11.71 21.50 3.84
CA LEU A 40 11.67 20.44 4.84
C LEU A 40 13.00 20.31 5.57
N GLU A 41 12.95 19.86 6.83
CA GLU A 41 14.16 19.47 7.54
C GLU A 41 14.74 18.18 6.94
N GLN A 42 16.06 18.00 7.10
CA GLN A 42 16.75 16.82 6.57
C GLN A 42 16.14 15.50 7.04
N SER A 43 15.72 15.42 8.31
CA SER A 43 15.08 14.24 8.89
C SER A 43 13.72 13.92 8.23
N GLU A 44 12.97 14.96 7.85
CA GLU A 44 11.70 14.82 7.13
C GLU A 44 11.90 14.42 5.68
N CYS A 45 12.91 15.01 5.02
CA CYS A 45 13.29 14.60 3.67
C CYS A 45 13.66 13.12 3.60
N GLU A 46 14.54 12.66 4.50
CA GLU A 46 14.94 11.25 4.56
C GLU A 46 13.76 10.32 4.82
N ARG A 47 12.80 10.73 5.66
CA ARG A 47 11.58 9.98 5.93
C ARG A 47 10.70 9.90 4.67
N HIS A 48 10.44 11.03 4.02
CA HIS A 48 9.57 11.07 2.84
C HIS A 48 10.19 10.35 1.64
N GLU A 49 11.50 10.43 1.44
CA GLU A 49 12.21 9.63 0.43
C GLU A 49 12.05 8.13 0.67
N LYS A 50 12.17 7.67 1.92
CA LYS A 50 11.93 6.27 2.28
C LYS A 50 10.48 5.87 2.01
N GLN A 51 9.51 6.69 2.40
CA GLN A 51 8.09 6.41 2.14
C GLN A 51 7.80 6.33 0.63
N ILE A 52 8.31 7.26 -0.18
CA ILE A 52 8.17 7.26 -1.65
C ILE A 52 8.78 5.98 -2.24
N LYS A 53 9.99 5.61 -1.79
CA LYS A 53 10.66 4.38 -2.23
C LYS A 53 9.82 3.14 -1.92
N LEU A 54 9.31 3.02 -0.70
CA LEU A 54 8.49 1.88 -0.26
C LEU A 54 7.17 1.78 -1.05
N ILE A 55 6.51 2.91 -1.32
CA ILE A 55 5.31 2.96 -2.16
C ILE A 55 5.67 2.50 -3.59
N GLY A 56 6.79 2.97 -4.14
CA GLY A 56 7.30 2.54 -5.43
C GLY A 56 7.61 1.05 -5.52
N ASP A 57 8.24 0.48 -4.49
CA ASP A 57 8.53 -0.95 -4.41
C ASP A 57 7.23 -1.77 -4.33
N THR A 58 6.20 -1.25 -3.66
CA THR A 58 4.86 -1.87 -3.65
C THR A 58 4.22 -1.85 -5.04
N CYS A 59 4.31 -0.73 -5.77
CA CYS A 59 3.87 -0.64 -7.17
C CYS A 59 4.58 -1.69 -8.04
N ARG A 60 5.89 -1.87 -7.89
CA ARG A 60 6.66 -2.88 -8.63
C ARG A 60 6.23 -4.31 -8.31
N LEU A 61 6.00 -4.64 -7.04
CA LEU A 61 5.49 -5.96 -6.63
C LEU A 61 4.17 -6.29 -7.35
N TYR A 62 3.29 -5.30 -7.50
CA TYR A 62 2.08 -5.44 -8.30
C TYR A 62 2.36 -5.57 -9.79
N GLU A 63 3.28 -4.78 -10.36
CA GLU A 63 3.66 -4.85 -11.77
C GLU A 63 4.22 -6.23 -12.16
N GLU A 64 5.03 -6.83 -11.30
CA GLU A 64 5.62 -8.17 -11.44
C GLU A 64 4.60 -9.32 -11.35
N GLU A 65 3.35 -9.06 -10.96
CA GLU A 65 2.31 -10.08 -10.93
C GLU A 65 1.93 -10.59 -12.31
N THR A 66 1.98 -11.92 -12.45
CA THR A 66 1.63 -12.65 -13.67
C THR A 66 0.48 -13.64 -13.42
N PRO A 67 -0.34 -13.97 -14.43
CA PRO A 67 -1.39 -14.98 -14.30
C PRO A 67 -0.84 -16.39 -14.04
N GLU A 68 0.44 -16.63 -14.38
CA GLU A 68 1.13 -17.91 -14.22
C GLU A 68 1.70 -18.12 -12.80
N ASP A 69 1.66 -17.09 -11.97
CA ASP A 69 2.14 -17.15 -10.59
C ASP A 69 1.40 -18.23 -9.78
N THR A 70 2.17 -19.08 -9.11
CA THR A 70 1.63 -20.08 -8.19
C THR A 70 0.98 -19.41 -6.97
N VAL A 71 0.11 -20.15 -6.28
CA VAL A 71 -0.51 -19.69 -5.05
C VAL A 71 0.53 -19.23 -4.02
N GLU A 72 1.66 -19.94 -3.91
CA GLU A 72 2.75 -19.59 -2.99
C GLU A 72 3.40 -18.25 -3.35
N VAL A 73 3.68 -18.00 -4.63
CA VAL A 73 4.22 -16.72 -5.12
C VAL A 73 3.26 -15.57 -4.80
N LYS A 74 1.96 -15.76 -5.02
CA LYS A 74 0.92 -14.77 -4.69
C LYS A 74 0.87 -14.47 -3.19
N LYS A 75 0.97 -15.51 -2.34
CA LYS A 75 1.03 -15.35 -0.87
C LYS A 75 2.27 -14.58 -0.43
N GLN A 76 3.44 -14.90 -0.99
CA GLN A 76 4.69 -14.20 -0.67
C GLN A 76 4.66 -12.73 -1.11
N ARG A 77 4.10 -12.43 -2.29
CA ARG A 77 3.91 -11.05 -2.76
C ARG A 77 3.02 -10.27 -1.80
N LEU A 78 1.88 -10.85 -1.40
CA LEU A 78 0.96 -10.22 -0.46
C LEU A 78 1.63 -9.96 0.90
N ALA A 79 2.40 -10.91 1.41
CA ALA A 79 3.17 -10.74 2.65
C ALA A 79 4.19 -9.58 2.55
N LYS A 80 4.88 -9.46 1.40
CA LYS A 80 5.79 -8.33 1.14
C LYS A 80 5.04 -6.99 1.12
N ILE A 81 3.90 -6.91 0.42
CA ILE A 81 3.07 -5.69 0.37
C ILE A 81 2.62 -5.26 1.77
N MET A 82 2.23 -6.22 2.62
CA MET A 82 1.84 -5.94 4.00
C MET A 82 3.02 -5.44 4.85
N ALA A 83 4.19 -6.08 4.73
CA ALA A 83 5.39 -5.65 5.44
C ALA A 83 5.79 -4.22 5.06
N VAL A 84 5.76 -3.89 3.76
CA VAL A 84 6.07 -2.54 3.27
C VAL A 84 5.05 -1.52 3.78
N SER A 85 3.76 -1.87 3.81
CA SER A 85 2.70 -1.00 4.34
C SER A 85 2.91 -0.69 5.82
N GLN A 86 3.34 -1.68 6.62
CA GLN A 86 3.70 -1.47 8.02
C GLN A 86 4.93 -0.57 8.18
N GLU A 87 5.94 -0.75 7.32
CA GLU A 87 7.15 0.08 7.33
C GLU A 87 6.83 1.54 7.00
N ILE A 88 5.98 1.80 6.01
CA ILE A 88 5.49 3.15 5.68
C ILE A 88 4.82 3.79 6.90
N GLY A 89 3.97 3.04 7.61
CA GLY A 89 3.31 3.51 8.82
C GLY A 89 4.26 3.75 9.99
N ALA A 90 5.31 2.95 10.14
CA ALA A 90 6.34 3.11 11.16
C ALA A 90 7.24 4.33 10.93
N LEU A 91 7.42 4.74 9.67
CA LEU A 91 8.14 5.96 9.32
C LEU A 91 7.41 7.23 9.78
N GLY A 92 6.07 7.18 9.89
CA GLY A 92 5.23 8.28 10.34
C GLY A 92 4.11 8.58 9.35
N ASP A 93 3.36 9.65 9.62
CA ASP A 93 2.26 10.07 8.74
C ASP A 93 2.77 10.57 7.38
N LEU A 94 2.00 10.26 6.34
CA LEU A 94 2.16 10.86 5.01
C LEU A 94 1.65 12.32 5.02
N PRO A 95 2.15 13.18 4.12
CA PRO A 95 1.60 14.53 3.95
C PRO A 95 0.07 14.47 3.75
N PRO A 96 -0.72 15.39 4.33
CA PRO A 96 -2.18 15.31 4.29
C PRO A 96 -2.74 15.31 2.85
N GLU A 97 -2.07 16.01 1.93
CA GLU A 97 -2.40 16.04 0.50
C GLU A 97 -2.16 14.71 -0.21
N VAL A 98 -1.22 13.90 0.29
CA VAL A 98 -0.93 12.56 -0.23
C VAL A 98 -1.83 11.54 0.45
N LYS A 99 -2.01 11.65 1.78
CA LYS A 99 -2.80 10.74 2.61
C LYS A 99 -4.26 10.66 2.18
N LYS A 100 -4.84 11.76 1.70
CA LYS A 100 -6.23 11.79 1.19
C LYS A 100 -6.45 10.90 -0.05
N ASP A 101 -5.39 10.67 -0.82
CA ASP A 101 -5.42 9.94 -2.08
C ASP A 101 -4.98 8.48 -1.93
N MET A 102 -4.47 8.09 -0.75
CA MET A 102 -4.09 6.70 -0.46
C MET A 102 -5.28 5.75 -0.64
N PRO A 103 -5.08 4.60 -1.30
CA PRO A 103 -6.13 3.61 -1.46
C PRO A 103 -6.61 3.15 -0.09
N GLN A 104 -7.86 3.46 0.22
CA GLN A 104 -8.52 2.93 1.39
C GLN A 104 -9.11 1.56 1.02
N PRO A 105 -8.90 0.52 1.83
CA PRO A 105 -9.60 -0.74 1.63
C PRO A 105 -11.10 -0.44 1.59
N LYS A 106 -11.76 -0.75 0.47
CA LYS A 106 -13.21 -0.57 0.30
C LYS A 106 -14.03 -1.46 1.24
N PHE A 107 -13.38 -2.39 1.94
CA PHE A 107 -13.97 -3.15 3.03
C PHE A 107 -13.98 -2.26 4.27
N GLN A 108 -15.09 -1.57 4.51
CA GLN A 108 -15.26 -0.86 5.77
C GLN A 108 -15.22 -1.89 6.91
N ALA A 109 -14.54 -1.57 8.01
CA ALA A 109 -14.52 -2.41 9.22
C ALA A 109 -15.95 -2.72 9.76
N GLY A 110 -16.98 -2.00 9.30
CA GLY A 110 -18.39 -2.28 9.55
C GLY A 110 -18.95 -3.53 8.83
N ASP A 111 -18.36 -3.97 7.71
CA ASP A 111 -18.81 -5.16 6.97
C ASP A 111 -18.22 -6.48 7.51
N MET A 112 -17.14 -6.43 8.31
CA MET A 112 -16.65 -7.62 9.03
C MET A 112 -17.40 -7.88 10.35
N ALA A 113 -18.10 -6.88 10.88
CA ALA A 113 -18.95 -7.09 12.05
C ALA A 113 -20.16 -8.00 11.73
N GLY A 114 -20.53 -8.16 10.47
CA GLY A 114 -21.56 -9.13 10.04
C GLY A 114 -21.08 -10.58 9.92
N CYS A 115 -19.77 -10.84 9.91
CA CYS A 115 -19.19 -12.19 9.81
C CYS A 115 -18.66 -12.74 11.15
N MET A 116 -18.65 -11.92 12.20
CA MET A 116 -18.17 -12.32 13.54
C MET A 116 -19.30 -12.52 14.56
N VAL A 117 -20.57 -12.44 14.13
CA VAL A 117 -21.74 -12.79 14.95
C VAL A 117 -22.23 -14.17 14.54
N MET A 118 -21.56 -15.20 15.05
CA MET A 118 -22.21 -16.45 15.45
C MET A 118 -22.15 -16.52 16.97
#